data_AF-A0A174QBV9-F1
#
_entry.id   AF-A0A174QBV9-F1
#
_cell.length_a   1.000
_cell.length_b   1.000
_cell.length_c   1.000
_cell.angle_alpha   90.00
_cell.angle_beta   90.00
_cell.angle_gamma   90.00
#
_symmetry.space_group_name_H-M   'P 1'
#
loop_
_entity.id
_entity.type
_entity.pdbx_description
1 polymer ?
#
loop_
_entity_poly.entity_id
_entity_poly.type
_entity_poly.pdbx_seq_one_letter_code
_entity_poly.pdbx_strand_id
1 'polypeptide(L)'
;MYSDLESNESKRREVVSSLYWSLMQGWNIPLSIQDYYGLTEDYRLFHQLEGMAPDEYLRKRQTGEVPDILEVDARLTHAVEKIFESVCPRPPAEYLDKLNGELERLGSIAASPGSVHDPIHIRPDFLVKYGIDRSSPEDVIRKQAEKAYRELDARFVRMTGRRPYADEFFRNIRPARTVSSETTLRRKPHINVRPKPKGRKMGL
;
A
#
# COMPACT_ATOMS: atom_id res chain seq x y z
N MET A 1 26.33 -23.31 -5.36
CA MET A 1 25.30 -24.36 -5.17
C MET A 1 24.03 -24.14 -6.00
N TYR A 2 23.70 -22.89 -6.40
CA TYR A 2 22.56 -22.55 -7.27
C TYR A 2 22.96 -21.85 -8.60
N SER A 3 24.22 -21.96 -9.03
CA SER A 3 24.69 -21.41 -10.33
C SER A 3 24.00 -22.05 -11.55
N ASP A 4 23.37 -23.22 -11.38
CA ASP A 4 22.71 -23.98 -12.46
C ASP A 4 21.18 -24.03 -12.30
N LEU A 5 20.56 -22.95 -11.81
CA LEU A 5 19.09 -22.89 -11.62
C LEU A 5 18.30 -23.10 -12.92
N GLU A 6 18.89 -22.79 -14.07
CA GLU A 6 18.31 -23.07 -15.39
C GLU A 6 18.33 -24.57 -15.72
N SER A 7 19.37 -25.29 -15.30
CA SER A 7 19.58 -26.72 -15.62
C SER A 7 19.02 -27.68 -14.55
N ASN A 8 18.64 -27.17 -13.36
CA ASN A 8 18.10 -27.97 -12.26
C ASN A 8 16.70 -27.50 -11.85
N GLU A 9 15.68 -28.03 -12.53
CA GLU A 9 14.28 -27.68 -12.26
C GLU A 9 13.85 -27.92 -10.81
N SER A 10 14.38 -28.96 -10.15
CA SER A 10 14.02 -29.27 -8.75
C SER A 10 14.45 -28.15 -7.82
N LYS A 11 15.71 -27.69 -7.95
CA LYS A 11 16.23 -26.55 -7.18
C LYS A 11 15.48 -25.26 -7.50
N ARG A 12 15.11 -25.04 -8.77
CA ARG A 12 14.31 -23.86 -9.13
C ARG A 12 12.94 -23.88 -8.46
N ARG A 13 12.26 -25.03 -8.42
CA ARG A 13 10.96 -25.18 -7.73
C ARG A 13 11.08 -24.95 -6.23
N GLU A 14 12.13 -25.49 -5.60
CA GLU A 14 12.40 -25.26 -4.18
C GLU A 14 12.56 -23.77 -3.89
N VAL A 15 13.43 -23.08 -4.64
CA VAL A 15 13.65 -21.63 -4.49
C VAL A 15 12.36 -20.84 -4.67
N VAL A 16 11.62 -21.09 -5.75
CA VAL A 16 10.34 -20.41 -6.03
C VAL A 16 9.34 -20.63 -4.89
N SER A 17 9.24 -21.87 -4.40
CA SER A 17 8.34 -22.22 -3.29
C SER A 17 8.72 -21.50 -1.99
N SER A 18 10.00 -21.52 -1.62
CA SER A 18 10.49 -20.84 -0.41
C SER A 18 10.25 -19.33 -0.46
N LEU A 19 10.52 -18.70 -1.61
CA LEU A 19 10.28 -17.27 -1.81
C LEU A 19 8.78 -16.95 -1.74
N TYR A 20 7.94 -17.76 -2.41
CA TYR A 20 6.50 -17.58 -2.40
C TYR A 20 5.90 -17.64 -0.99
N TRP A 21 6.21 -18.69 -0.22
CA TRP A 21 5.68 -18.83 1.14
C TRP A 21 6.23 -17.77 2.09
N SER A 22 7.47 -17.32 1.88
CA SER A 22 8.01 -16.17 2.61
C SER A 22 7.17 -14.91 2.37
N LEU A 23 6.87 -14.59 1.11
CA LEU A 23 6.08 -13.40 0.74
C LEU A 23 4.60 -13.47 1.16
N MET A 24 4.01 -14.65 1.14
CA MET A 24 2.59 -14.84 1.40
C MET A 24 2.27 -15.02 2.88
N GLN A 25 3.19 -15.58 3.66
CA GLN A 25 2.93 -16.00 5.03
C GLN A 25 4.04 -15.62 6.04
N GLY A 26 5.12 -14.95 5.61
CA GLY A 26 6.22 -14.57 6.49
C GLY A 26 7.13 -15.74 6.89
N TRP A 27 7.19 -16.81 6.08
CA TRP A 27 8.08 -17.95 6.36
C TRP A 27 9.55 -17.58 6.16
N ASN A 28 10.41 -18.15 6.98
CA ASN A 28 11.85 -18.02 6.79
C ASN A 28 12.33 -18.78 5.57
N ILE A 29 13.14 -18.10 4.76
CA ILE A 29 13.82 -18.69 3.62
C ILE A 29 14.98 -19.55 4.14
N PRO A 30 15.23 -20.76 3.59
CA PRO A 30 16.40 -21.57 3.95
C PRO A 30 17.73 -20.80 3.80
N LEU A 31 18.67 -21.01 4.75
CA LEU A 31 19.95 -20.29 4.78
C LEU A 31 20.75 -20.41 3.47
N SER A 32 20.71 -21.58 2.82
CA SER A 32 21.39 -21.78 1.53
C SER A 32 20.87 -20.84 0.43
N ILE A 33 19.58 -20.51 0.45
CA ILE A 33 18.94 -19.59 -0.50
C ILE A 33 19.26 -18.14 -0.09
N GLN A 34 19.24 -17.84 1.22
CA GLN A 34 19.64 -16.53 1.72
C GLN A 34 21.07 -16.19 1.31
N ASP A 35 22.02 -17.10 1.53
CA ASP A 35 23.43 -16.92 1.20
C ASP A 35 23.63 -16.71 -0.30
N TYR A 36 22.91 -17.46 -1.13
CA TYR A 36 23.03 -17.37 -2.58
C TYR A 36 22.54 -16.03 -3.14
N TYR A 37 21.45 -15.48 -2.59
CA TYR A 37 20.89 -14.21 -3.02
C TYR A 37 21.37 -13.00 -2.20
N GLY A 38 22.27 -13.22 -1.23
CA GLY A 38 22.81 -12.15 -0.39
C GLY A 38 21.80 -11.55 0.61
N LEU A 39 20.85 -12.34 1.09
CA LEU A 39 19.82 -11.91 2.05
C LEU A 39 20.22 -12.14 3.52
N THR A 40 21.30 -12.90 3.75
CA THR A 40 21.66 -13.43 5.08
C THR A 40 21.83 -12.36 6.14
N GLU A 41 22.54 -11.27 5.85
CA GLU A 41 22.77 -10.20 6.82
C GLU A 41 21.49 -9.44 7.17
N ASP A 42 20.61 -9.21 6.18
CA ASP A 42 19.34 -8.54 6.40
C ASP A 42 18.38 -9.41 7.22
N TYR A 43 18.30 -10.72 6.95
CA TYR A 43 17.52 -11.66 7.76
C TYR A 43 18.06 -11.79 9.18
N ARG A 44 19.39 -11.88 9.33
CA ARG A 44 20.03 -11.93 10.65
C ARG A 44 19.71 -10.68 11.45
N LEU A 45 19.82 -9.50 10.84
CA LEU A 45 19.47 -8.23 11.46
C LEU A 45 17.99 -8.20 11.83
N PHE A 46 17.10 -8.58 10.91
CA PHE A 46 15.65 -8.61 11.17
C PHE A 46 15.31 -9.46 12.39
N HIS A 47 15.79 -10.71 12.47
CA HIS A 47 15.53 -11.57 13.63
C HIS A 47 16.19 -11.08 14.92
N GLN A 48 17.36 -10.43 14.82
CA GLN A 48 17.98 -9.79 15.98
C GLN A 48 17.09 -8.68 16.55
N LEU A 49 16.45 -7.87 15.69
CA LEU A 49 15.53 -6.81 16.10
C LEU A 49 14.22 -7.39 16.63
N GLU A 50 13.66 -8.40 15.96
CA GLU A 50 12.42 -9.07 16.35
C GLU A 50 12.55 -9.79 17.70
N GLY A 51 13.70 -10.41 17.97
CA GLY A 51 14.00 -11.11 19.22
C GLY A 51 14.43 -10.19 20.37
N MET A 52 14.59 -8.89 20.13
CA MET A 52 15.00 -7.93 21.16
C MET A 52 13.83 -7.57 22.09
N ALA A 53 14.11 -7.37 23.38
CA ALA A 53 13.09 -6.89 24.30
C ALA A 53 12.56 -5.51 23.85
N PRO A 54 11.23 -5.26 23.87
CA PRO A 54 10.66 -4.02 23.34
C PRO A 54 11.29 -2.74 23.90
N ASP A 55 11.53 -2.68 25.22
CA ASP A 55 12.14 -1.52 25.87
C ASP A 55 13.60 -1.31 25.43
N GLU A 56 14.33 -2.41 25.23
CA GLU A 56 15.71 -2.36 24.73
C GLU A 56 15.74 -1.86 23.29
N TYR A 57 14.85 -2.39 22.44
CA TYR A 57 14.71 -1.96 21.04
C TYR A 57 14.38 -0.48 20.94
N LEU A 58 13.39 0.00 21.70
CA LEU A 58 13.00 1.40 21.70
C LEU A 58 14.15 2.31 22.14
N ARG A 59 14.88 1.95 23.20
CA ARG A 59 16.04 2.71 23.66
C ARG A 59 17.13 2.77 22.58
N LYS A 60 17.51 1.62 22.01
CA LYS A 60 18.56 1.52 20.98
C LYS A 60 18.17 2.24 19.68
N ARG A 61 16.89 2.20 19.31
CA ARG A 61 16.37 2.94 18.15
C ARG A 61 16.45 4.44 18.38
N GLN A 62 16.11 4.92 19.58
CA GLN A 62 16.21 6.34 19.93
C GLN A 62 17.65 6.85 19.95
N THR A 63 18.61 6.01 20.35
CA THR A 63 20.04 6.35 20.32
C THR A 63 20.68 6.19 18.93
N GLY A 64 19.95 5.63 17.96
CA GLY A 64 20.44 5.36 16.61
C GLY A 64 21.39 4.15 16.50
N GLU A 65 21.46 3.31 17.54
CA GLU A 65 22.28 2.09 17.55
C GLU A 65 21.73 1.00 16.65
N VAL A 66 20.41 0.98 16.44
CA VAL A 66 19.72 0.01 15.57
C VAL A 66 18.78 0.72 14.61
N PRO A 67 18.59 0.19 13.39
CA PRO A 67 17.63 0.75 12.44
C PRO A 67 16.19 0.43 12.85
N ASP A 68 15.23 1.05 12.17
CA ASP A 68 13.82 0.67 12.29
C ASP A 68 13.61 -0.73 11.70
N ILE A 69 13.03 -1.64 12.50
CA ILE A 69 12.68 -2.99 12.06
C ILE A 69 11.77 -2.98 10.82
N LEU A 70 10.87 -2.00 10.70
CA LEU A 70 9.98 -1.90 9.53
C LEU A 70 10.73 -1.51 8.26
N GLU A 71 11.82 -0.74 8.38
CA GLU A 71 12.67 -0.40 7.24
C GLU A 71 13.49 -1.62 6.79
N VAL A 72 13.98 -2.42 7.74
CA VAL A 72 14.66 -3.69 7.46
C VAL A 72 13.69 -4.68 6.79
N ASP A 73 12.48 -4.81 7.32
CA ASP A 73 11.41 -5.65 6.75
C ASP A 73 11.03 -5.23 5.33
N ALA A 74 10.88 -3.91 5.10
CA ALA A 74 10.61 -3.38 3.77
C ALA A 74 11.74 -3.71 2.79
N ARG A 75 13.01 -3.55 3.20
CA ARG A 75 14.18 -3.88 2.37
C ARG A 75 14.21 -5.36 2.02
N LEU A 76 13.99 -6.24 3.00
CA LEU A 76 13.88 -7.68 2.81
C LEU A 76 12.75 -8.03 1.85
N THR A 77 11.55 -7.50 2.09
CA THR A 77 10.38 -7.74 1.27
C THR A 77 10.64 -7.34 -0.19
N HIS A 78 11.19 -6.15 -0.44
CA HIS A 78 11.54 -5.72 -1.81
C HIS A 78 12.58 -6.62 -2.46
N ALA A 79 13.60 -7.06 -1.72
CA ALA A 79 14.62 -7.96 -2.24
C ALA A 79 14.03 -9.33 -2.61
N VAL A 80 13.24 -9.92 -1.72
CA VAL A 80 12.56 -11.21 -1.93
C VAL A 80 11.57 -11.13 -3.09
N GLU A 81 10.75 -10.08 -3.16
CA GLU A 81 9.82 -9.84 -4.26
C GLU A 81 10.56 -9.74 -5.60
N LYS A 82 11.65 -8.97 -5.67
CA LYS A 82 12.48 -8.82 -6.87
C LYS A 82 13.08 -10.16 -7.32
N ILE A 83 13.61 -10.94 -6.38
CA ILE A 83 14.16 -12.26 -6.68
C ILE A 83 13.05 -13.17 -7.19
N PHE A 84 11.94 -13.26 -6.47
CA PHE A 84 10.79 -14.09 -6.82
C PHE A 84 10.29 -13.83 -8.24
N GLU A 85 10.10 -12.57 -8.60
CA GLU A 85 9.63 -12.18 -9.93
C GLU A 85 10.64 -12.45 -11.03
N SER A 86 11.93 -12.44 -10.71
CA SER A 86 12.98 -12.80 -11.67
C SER A 86 13.03 -14.30 -11.95
N VAL A 87 12.78 -15.14 -10.94
CA VAL A 87 12.81 -16.61 -11.08
C VAL A 87 11.45 -17.21 -11.45
N CYS A 88 10.38 -16.44 -11.30
CA CYS A 88 9.00 -16.81 -11.62
C CYS A 88 8.35 -15.77 -12.57
N PRO A 89 8.60 -15.86 -13.89
CA PRO A 89 8.08 -14.89 -14.86
C PRO A 89 6.54 -14.84 -14.96
N ARG A 90 5.86 -15.88 -14.47
CA ARG A 90 4.40 -15.94 -14.37
C ARG A 90 4.02 -16.26 -12.93
N PRO A 91 3.94 -15.24 -12.05
CA PRO A 91 3.59 -15.45 -10.66
C PRO A 91 2.21 -16.10 -10.48
N PRO A 92 1.97 -16.83 -9.37
CA PRO A 92 0.66 -17.35 -9.01
C PRO A 92 -0.38 -16.24 -8.86
N ALA A 93 -1.66 -16.59 -9.09
CA ALA A 93 -2.76 -15.63 -9.02
C ALA A 93 -2.89 -14.99 -7.63
N GLU A 94 -2.68 -15.77 -6.57
CA GLU A 94 -2.78 -15.32 -5.18
C GLU A 94 -1.75 -14.24 -4.84
N TYR A 95 -0.55 -14.34 -5.45
CA TYR A 95 0.47 -13.30 -5.31
C TYR A 95 0.05 -12.02 -6.02
N LEU A 96 -0.50 -12.15 -7.24
CA LEU A 96 -1.01 -11.01 -7.99
C LEU A 96 -2.19 -10.36 -7.26
N ASP A 97 -3.08 -11.13 -6.63
CA ASP A 97 -4.19 -10.61 -5.84
C ASP A 97 -3.71 -9.84 -4.62
N LYS A 98 -2.67 -10.33 -3.92
CA LYS A 98 -2.01 -9.60 -2.82
C LYS A 98 -1.49 -8.24 -3.30
N LEU A 99 -0.74 -8.22 -4.39
CA LEU A 99 -0.21 -6.98 -4.96
C LEU A 99 -1.33 -6.06 -5.47
N ASN A 100 -2.46 -6.61 -5.92
CA ASN A 100 -3.61 -5.82 -6.36
C ASN A 100 -4.29 -5.15 -5.16
N GLY A 101 -4.42 -5.86 -4.04
CA GLY A 101 -4.84 -5.25 -2.77
C GLY A 101 -3.88 -4.15 -2.29
N GLU A 102 -2.58 -4.29 -2.54
CA GLU A 102 -1.61 -3.21 -2.29
C GLU A 102 -1.84 -2.00 -3.21
N LEU A 103 -2.11 -2.21 -4.51
CA LEU A 103 -2.50 -1.13 -5.44
C LEU A 103 -3.77 -0.41 -4.98
N GLU A 104 -4.80 -1.13 -4.53
CA GLU A 104 -6.04 -0.55 -4.04
C GLU A 104 -5.82 0.34 -2.81
N ARG A 105 -4.98 -0.11 -1.86
CA ARG A 105 -4.59 0.70 -0.70
C ARG A 105 -3.83 1.97 -1.10
N LEU A 106 -2.86 1.86 -2.02
CA LEU A 106 -2.14 3.02 -2.54
C LEU A 106 -3.10 4.01 -3.23
N GLY A 107 -4.03 3.48 -4.03
CA GLY A 107 -5.05 4.28 -4.70
C GLY A 107 -5.98 4.99 -3.72
N SER A 108 -6.39 4.32 -2.64
CA SER A 108 -7.19 4.92 -1.56
C SER A 108 -6.47 6.08 -0.89
N ILE A 109 -5.18 5.93 -0.57
CA ILE A 109 -4.35 7.00 0.03
C ILE A 109 -4.20 8.16 -0.95
N ALA A 110 -3.93 7.91 -2.23
CA ALA A 110 -3.77 8.97 -3.21
C ALA A 110 -5.09 9.75 -3.45
N ALA A 111 -6.22 9.05 -3.46
CA ALA A 111 -7.54 9.69 -3.57
C ALA A 111 -7.92 10.48 -2.31
N SER A 112 -7.62 9.94 -1.13
CA SER A 112 -7.92 10.52 0.18
C SER A 112 -6.73 10.35 1.12
N PRO A 113 -5.81 11.34 1.18
CA PRO A 113 -4.59 11.24 2.00
C PRO A 113 -4.83 10.92 3.47
N GLY A 114 -5.97 11.34 4.05
CA GLY A 114 -6.34 10.99 5.42
C GLY A 114 -6.48 9.48 5.69
N SER A 115 -6.66 8.65 4.64
CA SER A 115 -6.73 7.18 4.76
C SER A 115 -5.45 6.56 5.31
N VAL A 116 -4.31 7.26 5.30
CA VAL A 116 -3.06 6.76 5.93
C VAL A 116 -3.20 6.46 7.43
N HIS A 117 -4.23 7.04 8.07
CA HIS A 117 -4.53 6.84 9.48
C HIS A 117 -5.59 5.77 9.73
N ASP A 118 -6.07 5.06 8.70
CA ASP A 118 -7.01 3.96 8.84
C ASP A 118 -6.34 2.74 9.49
N PRO A 119 -6.63 2.42 10.77
CA PRO A 119 -5.95 1.37 11.48
C PRO A 119 -6.38 -0.04 11.05
N ILE A 120 -7.50 -0.16 10.31
CA ILE A 120 -8.04 -1.45 9.86
C ILE A 120 -7.38 -1.84 8.54
N HIS A 121 -7.25 -0.90 7.61
CA HIS A 121 -6.84 -1.22 6.24
C HIS A 121 -5.39 -0.83 5.92
N ILE A 122 -4.79 0.11 6.66
CA ILE A 122 -3.45 0.63 6.39
C ILE A 122 -2.53 0.35 7.58
N ARG A 123 -1.69 -0.67 7.43
CA ARG A 123 -0.69 -1.02 8.45
C ARG A 123 0.57 -0.14 8.33
N PRO A 124 1.31 0.10 9.42
CA PRO A 124 2.56 0.85 9.38
C PRO A 124 3.63 0.26 8.44
N ASP A 125 3.78 -1.06 8.40
CA ASP A 125 4.72 -1.77 7.50
C ASP A 125 4.44 -1.46 6.02
N PHE A 126 3.16 -1.39 5.63
CA PHE A 126 2.76 -1.03 4.28
C PHE A 126 3.22 0.39 3.91
N LEU A 127 3.07 1.35 4.82
CA LEU A 127 3.51 2.73 4.58
C LEU A 127 5.03 2.81 4.42
N VAL A 128 5.78 2.11 5.28
CA VAL A 128 7.25 2.05 5.20
C VAL A 128 7.69 1.36 3.90
N LYS A 129 7.08 0.24 3.52
CA LYS A 129 7.34 -0.46 2.25
C LYS A 129 7.25 0.46 1.04
N TYR A 130 6.27 1.37 1.03
CA TYR A 130 6.04 2.28 -0.09
C TYR A 130 6.62 3.69 0.10
N GLY A 131 7.36 3.94 1.18
CA GLY A 131 7.98 5.24 1.45
C GLY A 131 6.95 6.35 1.66
N ILE A 132 5.80 6.04 2.27
CA ILE A 132 4.76 7.01 2.60
C ILE A 132 4.95 7.47 4.04
N ASP A 133 5.22 8.76 4.21
CA ASP A 133 5.31 9.37 5.54
C ASP A 133 3.94 9.92 5.95
N ARG A 134 3.26 9.18 6.85
CA ARG A 134 1.95 9.59 7.38
C ARG A 134 1.95 10.89 8.20
N SER A 135 3.12 11.46 8.51
CA SER A 135 3.25 12.75 9.20
C SER A 135 3.42 13.93 8.23
N SER A 136 3.66 13.64 6.94
CA SER A 136 3.78 14.65 5.90
C SER A 136 2.44 15.34 5.59
N PRO A 137 2.45 16.55 4.99
CA PRO A 137 1.23 17.20 4.49
C PRO A 137 0.47 16.34 3.47
N GLU A 138 -0.84 16.52 3.37
CA GLU A 138 -1.72 15.70 2.49
C GLU A 138 -1.29 15.70 1.03
N ASP A 139 -0.78 16.83 0.50
CA ASP A 139 -0.33 16.90 -0.89
C ASP A 139 0.97 16.11 -1.11
N VAL A 140 1.83 16.03 -0.09
CA VAL A 140 3.06 15.22 -0.10
C VAL A 140 2.70 13.74 -0.01
N ILE A 141 1.83 13.35 0.92
CA ILE A 141 1.32 11.98 1.05
C ILE A 141 0.69 11.51 -0.26
N ARG A 142 -0.14 12.36 -0.88
CA ARG A 142 -0.76 12.06 -2.19
C ARG A 142 0.30 11.75 -3.25
N LYS A 143 1.34 12.57 -3.36
CA LYS A 143 2.43 12.38 -4.33
C LYS A 143 3.24 11.11 -4.04
N GLN A 144 3.52 10.81 -2.77
CA GLN A 144 4.19 9.59 -2.37
C GLN A 144 3.37 8.36 -2.77
N ALA A 145 2.07 8.35 -2.45
CA ALA A 145 1.17 7.25 -2.79
C ALA A 145 0.98 7.11 -4.31
N GLU A 146 0.85 8.21 -5.06
CA GLU A 146 0.78 8.17 -6.53
C GLU A 146 2.07 7.59 -7.13
N LYS A 147 3.24 8.01 -6.65
CA LYS A 147 4.52 7.47 -7.11
C LYS A 147 4.60 5.96 -6.87
N ALA A 148 4.31 5.53 -5.64
CA ALA A 148 4.29 4.12 -5.27
C ALA A 148 3.30 3.31 -6.12
N TYR A 149 2.10 3.86 -6.36
CA TYR A 149 1.09 3.22 -7.20
C TYR A 149 1.62 3.02 -8.62
N ARG A 150 2.21 4.06 -9.22
CA ARG A 150 2.76 4.00 -10.59
C ARG A 150 3.89 2.98 -10.71
N GLU A 151 4.77 2.91 -9.71
CA GLU A 151 5.86 1.92 -9.68
C GLU A 151 5.32 0.48 -9.61
N LEU A 152 4.31 0.23 -8.76
CA LEU A 152 3.66 -1.07 -8.64
C LEU A 152 2.83 -1.43 -9.88
N ASP A 153 2.11 -0.47 -10.48
CA ASP A 153 1.36 -0.65 -11.72
C ASP A 153 2.30 -1.03 -12.88
N ALA A 154 3.44 -0.34 -13.00
CA ALA A 154 4.46 -0.67 -13.99
C ALA A 154 5.03 -2.08 -13.79
N ARG A 155 5.20 -2.52 -12.53
CA ARG A 155 5.62 -3.87 -12.18
C ARG A 155 4.57 -4.92 -12.59
N PHE A 156 3.29 -4.66 -12.34
CA PHE A 156 2.18 -5.49 -12.82
C PHE A 156 2.15 -5.63 -14.34
N VAL A 157 2.33 -4.53 -15.08
CA VAL A 157 2.39 -4.54 -16.55
C VAL A 157 3.50 -5.48 -17.02
N ARG A 158 4.67 -5.45 -16.39
CA ARG A 158 5.78 -6.37 -16.74
C ARG A 158 5.43 -7.84 -16.46
N MET A 159 4.80 -8.15 -15.33
CA MET A 159 4.50 -9.54 -14.95
C MET A 159 3.31 -10.15 -15.70
N THR A 160 2.31 -9.34 -16.05
CA THR A 160 1.03 -9.82 -16.58
C THR A 160 0.78 -9.47 -18.04
N GLY A 161 1.52 -8.49 -18.59
CA GLY A 161 1.27 -7.94 -19.93
C GLY A 161 -0.02 -7.12 -20.05
N ARG A 162 -0.69 -6.81 -18.92
CA ARG A 162 -1.90 -5.98 -18.92
C ARG A 162 -1.59 -4.52 -19.31
N ARG A 163 -2.63 -3.76 -19.63
CA ARG A 163 -2.51 -2.30 -19.84
C ARG A 163 -2.27 -1.58 -18.51
N PRO A 164 -1.47 -0.50 -18.49
CA PRO A 164 -1.28 0.33 -17.29
C PRO A 164 -2.61 0.99 -16.88
N TYR A 165 -2.85 1.09 -15.57
CA TYR A 165 -4.07 1.67 -15.01
C TYR A 165 -3.85 3.07 -14.42
N ALA A 166 -2.61 3.40 -14.05
CA ALA A 166 -2.32 4.61 -13.30
C ALA A 166 -2.86 5.89 -13.97
N ASP A 167 -2.66 6.05 -15.27
CA ASP A 167 -3.08 7.27 -15.97
C ASP A 167 -4.60 7.44 -15.99
N GLU A 168 -5.36 6.38 -16.23
CA GLU A 168 -6.81 6.43 -16.18
C GLU A 168 -7.31 6.67 -14.76
N PHE A 169 -6.73 5.97 -13.79
CA PHE A 169 -7.08 6.09 -12.37
C PHE A 169 -6.89 7.52 -11.85
N PHE A 170 -5.71 8.11 -12.03
CA PHE A 170 -5.39 9.45 -11.53
C PHE A 170 -6.06 10.59 -12.31
N ARG A 171 -6.46 10.37 -13.57
CA ARG A 171 -7.33 11.33 -14.29
C ARG A 171 -8.73 11.42 -13.69
N ASN A 172 -9.22 10.31 -13.15
CA ASN A 172 -10.56 10.22 -12.56
C ASN A 172 -10.59 10.67 -11.09
N ILE A 173 -9.45 10.66 -10.40
CA ILE A 173 -9.29 11.27 -9.08
C ILE A 173 -9.34 12.80 -9.23
N ARG A 174 -10.53 13.37 -9.06
CA ARG A 174 -10.67 14.82 -8.90
C ARG A 174 -10.14 15.20 -7.52
N PRO A 175 -9.33 16.27 -7.39
CA PRO A 175 -9.08 16.84 -6.07
C PRO A 175 -10.45 17.22 -5.47
N ALA A 176 -10.70 16.77 -4.24
CA ALA A 176 -11.85 17.24 -3.48
C ALA A 176 -11.83 18.76 -3.54
N ARG A 177 -12.86 19.36 -4.16
CA ARG A 177 -13.00 20.82 -4.23
C ARG A 177 -12.88 21.32 -2.79
N THR A 178 -11.90 22.19 -2.54
CA THR A 178 -11.94 23.09 -1.39
C THR A 178 -13.26 23.85 -1.50
N VAL A 179 -14.24 23.44 -0.70
CA VAL A 179 -15.46 24.22 -0.52
C VAL A 179 -15.03 25.42 0.30
N SER A 180 -14.52 26.46 -0.37
CA SER A 180 -14.45 27.79 0.21
C SER A 180 -15.89 28.27 0.31
N SER A 181 -16.54 27.98 1.42
CA SER A 181 -17.89 28.45 1.72
C SER A 181 -17.83 29.77 2.50
N GLU A 182 -17.08 30.72 1.98
CA GLU A 182 -17.32 32.15 2.25
C GLU A 182 -18.32 32.70 1.23
N THR A 183 -19.54 32.18 1.21
CA THR A 183 -20.75 32.91 0.76
C THR A 183 -21.96 32.01 0.85
N THR A 184 -22.78 32.19 1.89
CA THR A 184 -24.25 32.14 1.76
C THR A 184 -24.85 32.72 3.03
N LEU A 185 -24.99 34.05 3.04
CA LEU A 185 -25.97 34.73 3.87
C LEU A 185 -27.32 34.01 3.69
N ARG A 186 -27.78 33.40 4.78
CA ARG A 186 -29.07 32.71 4.90
C ARG A 186 -30.20 33.63 4.40
N ARG A 187 -30.65 33.44 3.15
CA ARG A 187 -31.94 33.96 2.69
C ARG A 187 -33.05 33.12 3.33
N LYS A 188 -33.88 33.78 4.14
CA LYS A 188 -35.06 33.20 4.81
C LYS A 188 -36.03 32.62 3.76
N PRO A 189 -36.71 31.49 4.04
CA PRO A 189 -37.72 30.96 3.14
C PRO A 189 -38.97 31.85 3.13
N HIS A 190 -39.43 32.26 1.94
CA HIS A 190 -40.71 32.93 1.74
C HIS A 190 -41.85 31.92 1.95
N ILE A 191 -42.64 32.12 3.01
CA ILE A 191 -43.88 31.39 3.26
C ILE A 191 -44.96 31.97 2.32
N ASN A 192 -45.42 31.18 1.35
CA ASN A 192 -46.59 31.54 0.53
C ASN A 192 -47.88 31.22 1.30
N VAL A 193 -48.51 32.24 1.87
CA VAL A 193 -49.85 32.13 2.48
C VAL A 193 -50.90 32.11 1.36
N ARG A 194 -51.61 30.99 1.19
CA ARG A 194 -52.80 30.90 0.33
C ARG A 194 -53.99 31.60 1.01
N PRO A 195 -54.75 32.47 0.32
CA PRO A 195 -55.95 33.09 0.88
C PRO A 195 -57.13 32.11 0.89
N LYS A 196 -57.93 32.13 1.98
CA LYS A 196 -59.17 31.35 2.15
C LYS A 196 -60.25 31.75 1.12
N PRO A 197 -61.05 30.80 0.62
CA PRO A 197 -62.15 31.11 -0.30
C PRO A 197 -63.34 31.75 0.44
N LYS A 198 -63.82 32.89 -0.08
CA LYS A 198 -65.04 33.59 0.35
C LYS A 198 -66.26 32.75 0.00
N GLY A 199 -67.02 32.32 1.01
CA GLY A 199 -68.32 31.69 0.85
C GLY A 199 -69.35 32.66 0.25
N ARG A 200 -70.03 32.23 -0.81
CA ARG A 200 -71.17 32.92 -1.42
C ARG A 200 -72.44 32.68 -0.59
N LYS A 201 -73.16 33.76 -0.28
CA LYS A 201 -74.58 33.74 0.11
C LYS A 201 -75.43 33.25 -1.07
N MET A 202 -76.34 32.32 -0.83
CA MET A 202 -77.57 32.13 -1.59
C MET A 202 -78.70 32.13 -0.57
N GLY A 203 -79.64 33.06 -0.73
CA GLY A 203 -80.90 33.06 -0.01
C GLY A 203 -81.99 32.41 -0.84
N LEU A 204 -82.89 31.71 -0.16
CA LEU A 204 -84.35 31.80 -0.25
C LEU A 204 -84.91 31.23 1.05
#